data_AF-A0A2X2WKW5-F1
#
_entry.id   AF-A0A2X2WKW5-F1
#
_cell.length_a   1.000
_cell.length_b   1.000
_cell.length_c   1.000
_cell.angle_alpha   90.00
_cell.angle_beta   90.00
_cell.angle_gamma   90.00
#
_symmetry.space_group_name_H-M   'P 1'
#
loop_
_entity.id
_entity.type
_entity.pdbx_description
1 polymer ?
#
loop_
_entity_poly.entity_id
_entity_poly.type
_entity_poly.pdbx_seq_one_letter_code
_entity_poly.pdbx_strand_id
1 'polypeptide(L)'
;MSRGLELLIAQTILQGFDAQYGRFLEVTSGAQQRFEQADWHAVQQAMKNRIHLYDHHVGLVVEQLRCITDGKSTDAAFFTACQRALHPAVAGLPALRDCGELF
;
A
#
# COMPACT_ATOMS: atom_id res chain seq x y z
N MET A 1 11.86 14.14 20.52
CA MET A 1 12.40 13.20 19.51
C MET A 1 11.27 12.50 18.71
N SER A 2 10.22 13.22 18.25
CA SER A 2 9.04 12.57 17.66
C SER A 2 8.95 12.69 16.13
N ARG A 3 9.25 13.87 15.57
CA ARG A 3 9.04 14.18 14.15
C ARG A 3 9.80 13.29 13.15
N GLY A 4 11.01 12.83 13.51
CA GLY A 4 11.81 11.95 12.64
C GLY A 4 11.20 10.54 12.51
N LEU A 5 10.62 10.02 13.59
CA LEU A 5 9.97 8.71 13.60
C LEU A 5 8.64 8.77 12.84
N GLU A 6 7.85 9.83 13.05
CA GLU A 6 6.59 10.08 12.33
C GLU A 6 6.80 10.10 10.80
N LEU A 7 7.85 10.81 10.34
CA LEU A 7 8.21 10.87 8.92
C LEU A 7 8.69 9.52 8.38
N LEU A 8 9.51 8.79 9.15
CA LEU A 8 9.98 7.46 8.75
C LEU A 8 8.81 6.51 8.55
N ILE A 9 7.86 6.49 9.48
CA ILE A 9 6.65 5.66 9.36
C ILE A 9 5.82 6.05 8.15
N ALA A 10 5.57 7.35 7.94
CA ALA A 10 4.82 7.81 6.78
C ALA A 10 5.49 7.39 5.46
N GLN A 11 6.82 7.48 5.38
CA GLN A 11 7.58 7.03 4.21
C GLN A 11 7.52 5.51 4.03
N THR A 12 7.61 4.73 5.10
CA THR A 12 7.49 3.26 5.04
C THR A 12 6.11 2.84 4.52
N ILE A 13 5.04 3.49 4.99
CA ILE A 13 3.67 3.24 4.50
C ILE A 13 3.58 3.56 3.01
N LEU A 14 4.10 4.72 2.59
CA LEU A 14 4.06 5.14 1.19
C LEU A 14 4.85 4.20 0.28
N GLN A 15 6.03 3.76 0.70
CA GLN A 15 6.84 2.78 -0.04
C GLN A 15 6.11 1.44 -0.19
N GLY A 16 5.43 0.98 0.86
CA GLY A 16 4.61 -0.23 0.80
C GLY A 16 3.45 -0.09 -0.18
N PHE A 17 2.81 1.08 -0.20
CA PHE A 17 1.78 1.41 -1.19
C PHE A 17 2.34 1.40 -2.62
N ASP A 18 3.46 2.07 -2.89
CA ASP A 18 4.08 2.11 -4.23
C ASP A 18 4.44 0.71 -4.73
N ALA A 19 4.99 -0.14 -3.86
CA ALA A 19 5.31 -1.53 -4.20
C ALA A 19 4.04 -2.35 -4.50
N GLN A 20 3.00 -2.21 -3.67
CA GLN A 20 1.71 -2.86 -3.86
C GLN A 20 1.06 -2.42 -5.19
N TYR A 21 1.06 -1.13 -5.47
CA TYR A 21 0.44 -0.55 -6.64
C TYR A 21 1.20 -0.89 -7.93
N GLY A 22 2.54 -0.88 -7.91
CA GLY A 22 3.36 -1.35 -9.03
C GLY A 22 3.04 -2.80 -9.40
N ARG A 23 3.00 -3.69 -8.41
CA ARG A 23 2.63 -5.09 -8.60
C ARG A 23 1.18 -5.28 -9.07
N PHE A 24 0.27 -4.42 -8.62
CA PHE A 24 -1.10 -4.41 -9.12
C PHE A 24 -1.13 -4.09 -10.62
N LEU A 25 -0.40 -3.05 -11.05
CA LEU A 25 -0.32 -2.64 -12.45
C LEU A 25 0.26 -3.75 -13.33
N GLU A 26 1.31 -4.43 -12.87
CA GLU A 26 1.91 -5.59 -13.55
C GLU A 26 0.91 -6.74 -13.76
N VAL A 27 0.09 -7.05 -12.75
CA VAL A 27 -0.94 -8.11 -12.90
C VAL A 27 -2.00 -7.70 -13.91
N THR A 28 -2.42 -6.43 -13.87
CA THR A 28 -3.48 -5.89 -14.74
C THR A 28 -3.03 -5.64 -16.17
N SER A 29 -1.75 -5.33 -16.42
CA SER A 29 -1.23 -5.07 -17.78
C SER A 29 -1.34 -6.30 -18.69
N GLY A 30 -1.23 -7.50 -18.13
CA GLY A 30 -1.42 -8.76 -18.86
C GLY A 30 -2.89 -9.14 -19.12
N ALA A 31 -3.88 -8.34 -18.71
CA ALA A 31 -5.29 -8.70 -18.85
C ALA A 31 -5.74 -8.79 -20.32
N GLN A 32 -5.35 -7.84 -21.16
CA GLN A 32 -5.69 -7.83 -22.58
C GLN A 32 -5.15 -9.08 -23.28
N GLN A 33 -3.87 -9.40 -23.08
CA GLN A 33 -3.25 -10.58 -23.69
C GLN A 33 -3.97 -11.88 -23.31
N ARG A 34 -4.30 -12.08 -22.01
CA ARG A 34 -5.01 -13.28 -21.55
C ARG A 34 -6.40 -13.37 -22.18
N PHE A 35 -7.08 -12.24 -22.34
CA PHE A 35 -8.39 -12.18 -23.00
C PHE A 35 -8.28 -12.54 -24.49
N GLU A 36 -7.35 -11.94 -25.22
CA GLU A 36 -7.11 -12.20 -26.65
C GLU A 36 -6.73 -13.66 -26.92
N GLN A 37 -6.03 -14.29 -25.98
CA GLN A 37 -5.66 -15.72 -26.04
C GLN A 37 -6.77 -16.66 -25.55
N ALA A 38 -7.90 -16.13 -25.08
CA ALA A 38 -8.97 -16.89 -24.44
C ALA A 38 -8.50 -17.78 -23.26
N ASP A 39 -7.45 -17.35 -22.55
CA ASP A 39 -6.90 -18.06 -21.39
C ASP A 39 -7.70 -17.73 -20.12
N TRP A 40 -8.90 -18.31 -20.03
CA TRP A 40 -9.83 -18.07 -18.94
C TRP A 40 -9.29 -18.54 -17.58
N HIS A 41 -8.45 -19.58 -17.56
CA HIS A 41 -7.82 -20.07 -16.34
C HIS A 41 -6.81 -19.05 -15.81
N ALA A 42 -5.97 -18.48 -16.68
CA ALA A 42 -5.04 -17.43 -16.29
C ALA A 42 -5.76 -16.15 -15.84
N VAL A 43 -6.91 -15.80 -16.42
CA VAL A 43 -7.74 -14.67 -15.95
C VAL A 43 -8.20 -14.89 -14.50
N GLN A 44 -8.73 -16.08 -14.19
CA GLN A 44 -9.16 -16.40 -12.83
C GLN A 44 -7.99 -16.40 -11.83
N GLN A 45 -6.85 -16.97 -12.22
CA GLN A 45 -5.67 -17.00 -11.37
C GLN A 45 -5.10 -15.59 -11.12
N ALA A 46 -5.05 -14.74 -12.15
CA ALA A 46 -4.62 -13.36 -12.02
C ALA A 46 -5.50 -12.58 -11.03
N MET A 47 -6.83 -12.81 -11.06
CA MET A 47 -7.75 -12.18 -10.11
C MET A 47 -7.49 -12.64 -8.67
N LYS A 48 -7.31 -13.94 -8.44
CA LYS A 48 -6.96 -14.46 -7.10
C LYS A 48 -5.65 -13.88 -6.58
N ASN A 49 -4.62 -13.83 -7.44
CA ASN A 49 -3.33 -13.26 -7.10
C ASN A 49 -3.46 -11.78 -6.70
N ARG A 50 -4.31 -11.02 -7.38
CA ARG A 50 -4.58 -9.60 -7.08
C ARG A 50 -5.23 -9.40 -5.70
N ILE A 51 -6.12 -10.29 -5.28
CA ILE A 51 -6.75 -10.23 -3.94
C ILE A 51 -5.69 -10.42 -2.85
N HIS A 52 -4.86 -11.46 -2.96
CA HIS A 52 -3.80 -11.74 -1.98
C HIS A 52 -2.69 -10.68 -1.96
N LEU A 53 -2.56 -9.90 -3.03
CA LEU A 53 -1.53 -8.88 -3.21
C LEU A 53 -1.63 -7.77 -2.16
N TYR A 54 -2.85 -7.36 -1.81
CA TYR A 54 -3.09 -6.29 -0.84
C TYR A 54 -2.67 -6.74 0.57
N ASP A 55 -3.26 -7.84 1.05
CA ASP A 55 -2.98 -8.38 2.39
C ASP A 55 -1.50 -8.67 2.60
N HIS A 56 -0.81 -9.17 1.57
CA HIS A 56 0.61 -9.43 1.63
C HIS A 56 1.44 -8.16 1.88
N HIS A 57 1.20 -7.09 1.12
CA HIS A 57 1.96 -5.85 1.29
C HIS A 57 1.59 -5.12 2.59
N VAL A 58 0.32 -5.13 2.98
CA VAL A 58 -0.09 -4.60 4.29
C VAL A 58 0.62 -5.34 5.41
N GLY A 59 0.67 -6.67 5.37
CA GLY A 59 1.39 -7.48 6.34
C GLY A 59 2.89 -7.15 6.41
N LEU A 60 3.54 -6.98 5.25
CA LEU A 60 4.96 -6.57 5.20
C LEU A 60 5.18 -5.20 5.84
N VAL A 61 4.36 -4.20 5.51
CA VAL A 61 4.46 -2.86 6.09
C VAL A 61 4.21 -2.91 7.59
N VAL A 62 3.19 -3.63 8.05
CA VAL A 62 2.88 -3.79 9.48
C VAL A 62 4.07 -4.37 10.25
N GLU A 63 4.70 -5.43 9.72
CA GLU A 63 5.89 -6.01 10.36
C GLU A 63 7.09 -5.04 10.34
N GLN A 64 7.30 -4.30 9.25
CA GLN A 64 8.34 -3.27 9.19
C GLN A 64 8.11 -2.17 10.23
N LEU A 65 6.88 -1.68 10.35
CA LEU A 65 6.51 -0.68 11.33
C LEU A 65 6.70 -1.20 12.76
N ARG A 66 6.34 -2.45 13.04
CA ARG A 66 6.56 -3.09 14.34
C ARG A 66 8.04 -3.12 14.72
N CYS A 67 8.92 -3.39 13.75
CA CYS A 67 10.37 -3.35 13.96
C CYS A 67 10.87 -1.91 14.19
N ILE A 68 10.38 -0.94 13.41
CA ILE A 68 10.77 0.47 13.51
C ILE A 68 10.36 1.08 14.86
N THR A 69 9.19 0.70 15.38
CA THR A 69 8.69 1.20 16.67
C THR A 69 9.20 0.42 17.87
N ASP A 70 10.04 -0.61 17.65
CA ASP A 70 10.50 -1.51 18.71
C ASP A 70 9.33 -2.15 19.48
N GLY A 71 8.23 -2.44 18.77
CA GLY A 71 7.00 -2.98 19.34
C GLY A 71 6.25 -2.06 20.31
N LYS A 72 6.63 -0.78 20.42
CA LYS A 72 5.97 0.16 21.32
C LYS A 72 4.59 0.55 20.80
N SER A 73 3.61 0.55 21.71
CA SER A 73 2.27 1.05 21.42
C SER A 73 2.34 2.55 21.15
N THR A 74 1.95 2.95 19.95
CA THR A 74 1.86 4.33 19.53
C THR A 74 0.47 4.88 19.90
N ASP A 75 0.43 6.06 20.53
CA ASP A 75 -0.83 6.69 20.93
C ASP A 75 -1.58 7.32 19.75
N ALA A 76 -2.82 7.79 20.01
CA ALA A 76 -3.65 8.42 19.00
C ALA A 76 -3.00 9.71 18.42
N ALA A 77 -2.24 10.45 19.23
CA ALA A 77 -1.57 11.67 18.77
C ALA A 77 -0.46 11.35 17.76
N PHE A 78 0.29 10.27 17.98
CA PHE A 78 1.29 9.76 17.06
C PHE A 78 0.66 9.30 15.73
N PHE A 79 -0.47 8.58 15.80
CA PHE A 79 -1.21 8.17 14.62
C PHE A 79 -1.66 9.39 13.80
N THR A 80 -2.26 10.40 14.43
CA THR A 80 -2.65 11.66 13.77
C THR A 80 -1.46 12.40 13.16
N ALA A 81 -0.29 12.38 13.81
CA ALA A 81 0.93 12.98 13.28
C ALA A 81 1.44 12.25 12.02
N CYS A 82 1.44 10.91 12.03
CA CYS A 82 1.81 10.11 10.87
C CYS A 82 0.85 10.32 9.68
N GLN A 83 -0.47 10.33 9.95
CA GLN A 83 -1.47 10.64 8.92
C GLN A 83 -1.25 12.02 8.29
N ARG A 84 -0.97 13.03 9.11
CA ARG A 84 -0.67 14.39 8.63
C ARG A 84 0.60 14.43 7.76
N ALA A 85 1.61 13.64 8.11
CA ALA A 85 2.82 13.52 7.31
C ALA A 85 2.58 12.79 5.97
N LEU A 86 1.63 11.86 5.93
CA LEU A 86 1.26 11.11 4.73
C LEU A 86 0.42 11.95 3.74
N HIS A 87 -0.43 12.83 4.25
CA HIS A 87 -1.43 13.56 3.46
C HIS A 87 -0.87 14.32 2.23
N PRO A 88 0.24 15.09 2.31
CA PRO A 88 0.80 15.77 1.13
C PRO A 88 1.29 14.79 0.05
N ALA A 89 1.81 13.63 0.46
CA ALA A 89 2.32 12.63 -0.48
C ALA A 89 1.18 11.91 -1.21
N VAL A 90 0.07 11.63 -0.52
CA VAL A 90 -1.11 10.98 -1.10
C VAL A 90 -1.90 11.93 -2.02
N ALA A 91 -2.00 13.22 -1.66
CA ALA A 91 -2.72 14.22 -2.46
C ALA A 91 -2.17 14.39 -3.89
N GLY A 92 -0.90 14.01 -4.12
CA GLY A 92 -0.26 14.05 -5.43
C GLY A 92 -0.47 12.81 -6.30
N LEU A 93 -1.07 11.73 -5.78
CA LEU A 93 -1.22 10.45 -6.47
C LEU A 93 -2.61 10.32 -7.12
N PRO A 94 -2.73 10.37 -8.46
CA PRO A 94 -4.02 10.28 -9.14
C PRO A 94 -4.76 8.98 -8.85
N ALA A 95 -4.02 7.89 -8.63
CA ALA A 95 -4.55 6.56 -8.30
C ALA A 95 -5.20 6.48 -6.91
N LEU A 96 -4.88 7.40 -6.01
CA LEU A 96 -5.40 7.48 -4.65
C LEU A 96 -6.37 8.64 -4.44
N ARG A 97 -6.70 9.38 -5.50
CA ARG A 97 -7.57 10.56 -5.42
C ARG A 97 -8.96 10.21 -4.84
N ASP A 98 -9.44 9.02 -5.12
CA ASP A 98 -10.72 8.50 -4.60
C ASP A 98 -10.58 7.78 -3.24
N CYS A 99 -9.35 7.50 -2.80
CA CYS A 99 -9.09 6.92 -1.48
C CYS A 99 -9.07 7.98 -0.36
N GLY A 100 -9.12 9.28 -0.71
CA GLY A 100 -9.06 10.40 0.22
C GLY A 100 -10.27 10.55 1.16
N GLU A 101 -11.36 9.81 0.94
CA GLU A 101 -12.50 9.76 1.89
C GLU A 101 -12.33 8.71 3.01
N LEU A 102 -11.26 7.89 2.97
CA LEU A 102 -11.05 6.77 3.89
C LEU A 102 -9.81 6.90 4.81
N PHE A 103 -9.10 8.03 4.79
CA PHE A 103 -7.95 8.29 5.68
C PHE A 103 -8.22 9.40 6.70
#